data_AF-A0A1X9Z0D5-F1
#
_entry.id   AF-A0A1X9Z0D5-F1
#
_cell.length_a   1.000
_cell.length_b   1.000
_cell.length_c   1.000
_cell.angle_alpha   90.00
_cell.angle_beta   90.00
_cell.angle_gamma   90.00
#
_symmetry.space_group_name_H-M   'P 1'
#
loop_
_entity.id
_entity.type
_entity.pdbx_description
1 polymer ?
#
loop_
_entity_poly.entity_id
_entity_poly.type
_entity_poly.pdbx_seq_one_letter_code
_entity_poly.pdbx_strand_id
1 'polypeptide(L)'
;MKPIFTTVVPDEEHQNYTQNPLWQRLDAYSPDNDDFAIPFSRKLAVTEGWTRRFTLLAIEEYKRFVYLCCILRNGASPSVVVDKVWHMHLLYTVEYWKKFCPLVLERELHHYPNVGGIVEYNKHQDWYLETLKLYILIFKENPPPDFWRIPADISPYLLPQPKDKRTYHTMLMSKKQILTKITSVLRKFRLT
;
A
#
# COMPACT_ATOMS: atom_id res chain seq x y z
N MET A 1 22.60 -5.88 -11.06
CA MET A 1 21.66 -7.01 -11.21
C MET A 1 20.72 -6.96 -10.02
N LYS A 2 19.39 -7.18 -10.16
CA LYS A 2 18.59 -7.61 -8.99
C LYS A 2 19.39 -8.79 -8.38
N PRO A 3 19.64 -8.84 -7.06
CA PRO A 3 20.01 -10.12 -6.48
C PRO A 3 18.94 -11.14 -6.88
N ILE A 4 19.33 -12.39 -7.11
CA ILE A 4 18.42 -13.47 -7.52
C ILE A 4 17.17 -13.40 -6.65
N PHE A 5 16.04 -13.27 -7.32
CA PHE A 5 14.75 -13.04 -6.71
C PHE A 5 14.45 -14.18 -5.75
N THR A 6 14.34 -13.86 -4.47
CA THR A 6 13.68 -14.74 -3.50
C THR A 6 12.50 -13.93 -3.01
N THR A 7 11.28 -14.32 -3.35
CA THR A 7 10.10 -13.81 -2.65
C THR A 7 10.25 -14.23 -1.20
N VAL A 8 10.85 -13.37 -0.39
CA VAL A 8 10.82 -13.53 1.06
C VAL A 8 9.41 -13.12 1.44
N VAL A 9 8.51 -14.10 1.44
CA VAL A 9 7.21 -13.95 2.05
C VAL A 9 7.47 -13.44 3.46
N PRO A 10 6.96 -12.26 3.84
CA PRO A 10 7.12 -11.77 5.21
C PRO A 10 6.64 -12.85 6.17
N ASP A 11 7.33 -12.99 7.30
CA ASP A 11 6.97 -13.95 8.34
C ASP A 11 5.49 -13.83 8.77
N GLU A 12 5.01 -14.79 9.55
CA GLU A 12 3.59 -14.83 9.94
C GLU A 12 3.14 -13.57 10.70
N GLU A 13 4.06 -12.88 11.38
CA GLU A 13 3.80 -11.62 12.08
C GLU A 13 3.34 -10.52 11.12
N HIS A 14 4.03 -10.35 9.99
CA HIS A 14 3.69 -9.33 9.01
C HIS A 14 2.43 -9.66 8.19
N GLN A 15 2.05 -10.94 8.10
CA GLN A 15 0.82 -11.37 7.42
C GLN A 15 -0.44 -11.11 8.25
N ASN A 16 -0.33 -11.04 9.58
CA ASN A 16 -1.38 -10.52 10.44
C ASN A 16 -1.18 -9.02 10.70
N TYR A 17 -1.18 -8.24 9.61
CA TYR A 17 -0.79 -6.82 9.65
C TYR A 17 -1.57 -6.01 10.70
N THR A 18 -2.83 -6.35 10.98
CA THR A 18 -3.64 -5.64 11.99
C THR A 18 -3.10 -5.73 13.42
N GLN A 19 -2.32 -6.77 13.74
CA GLN A 19 -1.66 -6.94 15.03
C GLN A 19 -0.20 -6.47 15.01
N ASN A 20 0.31 -6.07 13.85
CA ASN A 20 1.69 -5.61 13.73
C ASN A 20 1.82 -4.19 14.34
N PRO A 21 2.77 -3.96 15.28
CA PRO A 21 2.95 -2.66 15.91
C PRO A 21 3.21 -1.50 14.93
N LEU A 22 3.94 -1.76 13.83
CA LEU A 22 4.17 -0.75 12.79
C LEU A 22 2.85 -0.32 12.13
N TRP A 23 1.98 -1.28 11.81
CA TRP A 23 0.67 -0.95 11.23
C TRP A 23 -0.20 -0.18 12.22
N GLN A 24 -0.22 -0.56 13.50
CA GLN A 24 -1.01 0.14 14.51
C GLN A 24 -0.60 1.62 14.63
N ARG A 25 0.71 1.92 14.59
CA ARG A 25 1.20 3.30 14.56
C ARG A 25 0.84 4.03 13.26
N LEU A 26 0.96 3.37 12.11
CA LEU A 26 0.59 3.94 10.81
C LEU A 26 -0.92 4.24 10.71
N ASP A 27 -1.76 3.33 11.19
CA ASP A 27 -3.22 3.45 11.20
C ASP A 27 -3.66 4.64 12.07
N ALA A 28 -3.09 4.73 13.28
CA ALA A 28 -3.32 5.83 14.21
C ALA A 28 -2.70 7.18 13.78
N TYR A 29 -1.70 7.15 12.89
CA TYR A 29 -1.02 8.36 12.43
C TYR A 29 -1.90 9.21 11.51
N SER A 30 -1.79 10.52 11.66
CA SER A 30 -2.35 11.51 10.74
C SER A 30 -1.28 12.53 10.37
N PRO A 31 -1.08 12.82 9.06
CA PRO A 31 -0.24 13.93 8.63
C PRO A 31 -0.90 15.30 8.85
N ASP A 32 -2.21 15.32 9.16
CA ASP A 32 -2.88 16.55 9.58
C ASP A 32 -2.45 16.93 11.00
N ASN A 33 -2.20 18.23 11.20
CA ASN A 33 -1.93 18.81 12.49
C ASN A 33 -2.90 19.98 12.71
N ASP A 34 -3.68 19.90 13.79
CA ASP A 34 -4.70 20.88 14.14
C ASP A 34 -4.12 22.26 14.50
N ASP A 35 -2.83 22.34 14.83
CA ASP A 35 -2.12 23.60 15.08
C ASP A 35 -1.88 24.42 13.80
N PHE A 36 -2.01 23.81 12.61
CA PHE A 36 -1.77 24.49 11.34
C PHE A 36 -3.07 25.02 10.74
N ALA A 37 -3.05 26.29 10.29
CA ALA A 37 -4.20 26.95 9.66
C ALA A 37 -4.72 26.22 8.40
N ILE A 38 -3.85 25.47 7.71
CA ILE A 38 -4.21 24.63 6.57
C ILE A 38 -3.66 23.22 6.84
N PRO A 39 -4.54 22.23 7.10
CA PRO A 39 -4.13 20.84 7.27
C PRO A 39 -3.50 20.26 6.00
N PHE A 40 -2.64 19.25 6.15
CA PHE A 40 -1.99 18.54 5.06
C PHE A 40 -3.01 18.04 4.02
N SER A 41 -4.07 17.35 4.47
CA SER A 41 -5.11 16.80 3.61
C SER A 41 -5.83 17.88 2.81
N ARG A 42 -6.03 19.07 3.38
CA ARG A 42 -6.61 20.22 2.65
C ARG A 42 -5.65 20.72 1.58
N LYS A 43 -4.37 20.90 1.90
CA LYS A 43 -3.37 21.31 0.91
C LYS A 43 -3.29 20.31 -0.24
N LEU A 44 -3.24 19.01 0.08
CA LEU A 44 -3.19 17.93 -0.90
C LEU A 44 -4.40 17.96 -1.85
N ALA A 45 -5.60 18.11 -1.28
CA ALA A 45 -6.84 18.21 -2.05
C ALA A 45 -6.80 19.39 -3.04
N VAL A 46 -6.35 20.56 -2.60
CA VAL A 46 -6.23 21.75 -3.47
C VAL A 46 -5.16 21.56 -4.54
N THR A 47 -3.97 21.05 -4.17
CA THR A 47 -2.85 20.86 -5.10
C THR A 47 -3.19 19.86 -6.21
N GLU A 48 -3.86 18.76 -5.89
CA GLU A 48 -4.15 17.69 -6.84
C GLU A 48 -5.55 17.79 -7.48
N GLY A 49 -6.37 18.77 -7.07
CA GLY A 49 -7.75 18.92 -7.53
C GLY A 49 -8.67 17.78 -7.06
N TRP A 50 -8.38 17.19 -5.89
CA TRP A 50 -9.13 16.06 -5.35
C TRP A 50 -10.27 16.48 -4.43
N THR A 51 -11.32 15.67 -4.38
CA THR A 51 -12.36 15.82 -3.35
C THR A 51 -11.79 15.42 -1.98
N ARG A 52 -12.31 16.02 -0.90
CA ARG A 52 -11.91 15.65 0.47
C ARG A 52 -11.96 14.14 0.71
N ARG A 53 -13.02 13.47 0.24
CA ARG A 53 -13.17 12.02 0.40
C ARG A 53 -12.07 11.26 -0.35
N PHE A 54 -11.80 11.60 -1.60
CA PHE A 54 -10.74 10.95 -2.37
C PHE A 54 -9.38 11.15 -1.71
N THR A 55 -9.08 12.36 -1.25
CA THR A 55 -7.82 12.68 -0.57
C THR A 55 -7.61 11.85 0.70
N LEU A 56 -8.62 11.72 1.55
CA LEU A 56 -8.51 10.92 2.77
C LEU A 56 -8.27 9.45 2.45
N LEU A 57 -8.98 8.90 1.45
CA LEU A 57 -8.76 7.51 1.02
C LEU A 57 -7.38 7.31 0.36
N ALA A 58 -6.87 8.29 -0.39
CA ALA A 58 -5.52 8.25 -0.94
C ALA A 58 -4.44 8.27 0.15
N ILE A 59 -4.66 8.99 1.27
CA ILE A 59 -3.78 8.96 2.44
C ILE A 59 -3.77 7.58 3.10
N GLU A 60 -4.91 6.89 3.17
CA GLU A 60 -4.97 5.51 3.68
C GLU A 60 -4.20 4.53 2.79
N GLU A 61 -4.31 4.65 1.46
CA GLU A 61 -3.50 3.84 0.54
C GLU A 61 -2.00 4.19 0.61
N TYR A 62 -1.66 5.44 0.91
CA TYR A 62 -0.29 5.84 1.21
C TYR A 62 0.27 5.16 2.46
N LYS A 63 -0.50 5.06 3.55
CA LYS A 63 -0.10 4.30 4.75
C LYS A 63 0.16 2.83 4.43
N ARG A 64 -0.71 2.20 3.64
CA ARG A 64 -0.54 0.81 3.16
C ARG A 64 0.75 0.64 2.35
N PHE A 65 1.02 1.57 1.43
CA PHE A 65 2.26 1.58 0.67
C PHE A 65 3.50 1.71 1.57
N VAL A 66 3.48 2.63 2.53
CA VAL A 66 4.60 2.81 3.48
C VAL A 66 4.83 1.55 4.31
N TYR A 67 3.76 0.90 4.78
CA TYR A 67 3.86 -0.39 5.47
C TYR A 67 4.61 -1.42 4.61
N LEU A 68 4.22 -1.57 3.34
CA LEU A 68 4.93 -2.46 2.40
C LEU A 68 6.40 -2.07 2.24
N CYS A 69 6.72 -0.78 2.09
CA CYS A 69 8.12 -0.32 2.02
C CYS A 69 8.95 -0.73 3.24
N CYS A 70 8.36 -0.74 4.43
CA CYS A 70 9.06 -1.08 5.66
C CYS A 70 9.28 -2.59 5.84
N ILE A 71 8.32 -3.41 5.45
CA ILE A 71 8.36 -4.87 5.69
C ILE A 71 9.01 -5.66 4.54
N LEU A 72 9.05 -5.09 3.34
CA LEU A 72 9.63 -5.74 2.17
C LEU A 72 11.12 -5.43 2.06
N ARG A 73 11.93 -6.48 1.92
CA ARG A 73 13.39 -6.37 1.81
C ARG A 73 13.86 -5.42 0.70
N ASN A 74 13.12 -5.35 -0.40
CA ASN A 74 13.45 -4.51 -1.56
C ASN A 74 12.57 -3.24 -1.65
N GLY A 75 11.76 -2.95 -0.62
CA GLY A 75 10.76 -1.89 -0.66
C GLY A 75 9.55 -2.22 -1.55
N ALA A 76 8.78 -1.18 -1.88
CA ALA A 76 7.61 -1.25 -2.75
C ALA A 76 7.64 -0.10 -3.78
N SER A 77 6.84 -0.22 -4.83
CA SER A 77 6.64 0.81 -5.85
C SER A 77 5.23 1.38 -5.75
N PRO A 78 5.07 2.71 -5.56
CA PRO A 78 3.76 3.33 -5.39
C PRO A 78 3.01 3.41 -6.72
N SER A 79 1.68 3.57 -6.66
CA SER A 79 0.91 4.07 -7.80
C SER A 79 1.11 5.57 -7.97
N VAL A 80 0.69 6.14 -9.11
CA VAL A 80 0.74 7.59 -9.33
C VAL A 80 -0.02 8.38 -8.24
N VAL A 81 -1.16 7.88 -7.78
CA VAL A 81 -1.96 8.57 -6.75
C VAL A 81 -1.24 8.53 -5.40
N VAL A 82 -0.71 7.36 -5.02
CA VAL A 82 0.03 7.19 -3.77
C VAL A 82 1.33 7.98 -3.77
N ASP A 83 2.04 8.02 -4.90
CA ASP A 83 3.29 8.75 -5.07
C ASP A 83 3.09 10.26 -4.88
N LYS A 84 1.98 10.82 -5.37
CA LYS A 84 1.61 12.23 -5.11
C LYS A 84 1.44 12.54 -3.63
N VAL A 85 0.81 11.65 -2.86
CA VAL A 85 0.70 11.81 -1.40
C VAL A 85 2.09 11.79 -0.77
N TRP A 86 2.93 10.82 -1.15
CA TRP A 86 4.27 10.67 -0.60
C TRP A 86 5.18 11.86 -0.94
N HIS A 87 5.17 12.33 -2.18
CA HIS A 87 5.91 13.53 -2.61
C HIS A 87 5.50 14.75 -1.81
N MET A 88 4.19 14.97 -1.61
CA MET A 88 3.78 16.10 -0.80
C MET A 88 4.24 15.96 0.65
N HIS A 89 4.18 14.76 1.23
CA HIS A 89 4.65 14.50 2.60
C HIS A 89 6.16 14.77 2.77
N LEU A 90 6.98 14.41 1.78
CA LEU A 90 8.42 14.73 1.79
C LEU A 90 8.73 16.22 1.84
N LEU A 91 7.83 17.09 1.34
CA LEU A 91 7.97 18.54 1.43
C LEU A 91 7.76 19.08 2.85
N TYR A 92 7.09 18.33 3.73
CA TYR A 92 6.88 18.69 5.13
C TYR A 92 8.08 18.20 5.96
N THR A 93 9.28 18.66 5.60
CA THR A 93 10.55 18.07 6.04
C THR A 93 10.70 17.90 7.55
N VAL A 94 10.24 18.85 8.36
CA VAL A 94 10.27 18.73 9.83
C VAL A 94 9.31 17.66 10.32
N GLU A 95 8.11 17.60 9.78
CA GLU A 95 7.11 16.61 10.16
C GLU A 95 7.57 15.20 9.69
N TYR A 96 7.97 15.06 8.42
CA TYR A 96 8.44 13.79 7.86
C TYR A 96 9.67 13.25 8.59
N TRP A 97 10.75 14.05 8.69
CA TRP A 97 12.03 13.57 9.21
C TRP A 97 12.13 13.57 10.74
N LYS A 98 11.39 14.44 11.45
CA LYS A 98 11.48 14.51 12.92
C LYS A 98 10.30 13.88 13.65
N LYS A 99 9.18 13.63 12.95
CA LYS A 99 8.00 12.97 13.55
C LYS A 99 7.71 11.64 12.87
N PHE A 100 7.35 11.64 11.59
CA PHE A 100 6.89 10.43 10.90
C PHE A 100 7.94 9.32 10.90
N CYS A 101 9.14 9.56 10.37
CA CYS A 101 10.20 8.56 10.33
C CYS A 101 10.61 8.02 11.72
N PRO A 102 11.02 8.85 12.70
CA PRO A 102 11.53 8.33 13.97
C PRO A 102 10.43 7.84 14.92
N LEU A 103 9.22 8.41 14.90
CA LEU A 103 8.17 8.10 15.89
C LEU A 103 7.13 7.11 15.38
N VAL A 104 6.84 7.12 14.06
CA VAL A 104 5.83 6.23 13.46
C VAL A 104 6.52 5.03 12.83
N LEU A 105 7.53 5.26 11.97
CA LEU A 105 8.22 4.19 11.26
C LEU A 105 9.34 3.55 12.10
N GLU A 106 9.90 4.28 13.05
CA GLU A 106 11.12 3.93 13.79
C GLU A 106 12.33 3.65 12.85
N ARG A 107 12.29 4.21 11.65
CA ARG A 107 13.34 4.10 10.62
C ARG A 107 13.21 5.19 9.58
N GLU A 108 14.30 5.42 8.87
CA GLU A 108 14.27 6.30 7.70
C GLU A 108 13.61 5.59 6.49
N LEU A 109 12.87 6.38 5.72
CA LEU A 109 12.31 5.97 4.44
C LEU A 109 12.66 7.04 3.40
N HIS A 110 13.61 6.73 2.53
CA HIS A 110 14.12 7.65 1.52
C HIS A 110 13.38 7.48 0.20
N HIS A 111 13.10 8.59 -0.47
CA HIS A 111 12.64 8.59 -1.86
C HIS A 111 13.82 8.76 -2.80
N TYR A 112 13.97 7.87 -3.78
CA TYR A 112 15.04 7.91 -4.77
C TYR A 112 14.48 8.37 -6.12
N PRO A 113 15.08 9.37 -6.79
CA PRO A 113 14.65 9.80 -8.10
C PRO A 113 14.74 8.66 -9.12
N ASN A 114 13.79 8.62 -10.04
CA ASN A 114 13.87 7.73 -11.18
C ASN A 114 14.90 8.26 -12.18
N VAL A 115 15.91 7.46 -12.53
CA VAL A 115 16.98 7.89 -13.44
C VAL A 115 16.53 7.89 -14.91
N GLY A 116 15.40 7.24 -15.22
CA GLY A 116 14.80 7.18 -16.56
C GLY A 116 15.40 6.11 -17.49
N GLY A 117 14.78 5.93 -18.67
CA GLY A 117 15.20 4.95 -19.69
C GLY A 117 14.42 3.62 -19.68
N ILE A 118 14.51 2.86 -20.78
CA ILE A 118 13.70 1.64 -21.02
C ILE A 118 13.99 0.52 -20.00
N VAL A 119 15.25 0.35 -19.60
CA VAL A 119 15.67 -0.64 -18.60
C VAL A 119 15.06 -0.32 -17.24
N GLU A 120 15.02 0.96 -16.90
CA GLU A 120 14.45 1.44 -15.66
C GLU A 120 12.92 1.31 -15.68
N TYR A 121 12.28 1.64 -16.82
CA TYR A 121 10.86 1.43 -17.04
C TYR A 121 10.43 -0.03 -16.81
N ASN A 122 11.14 -1.01 -17.38
CA ASN A 122 10.82 -2.43 -17.19
C ASN A 122 10.97 -2.87 -15.73
N LYS A 123 12.02 -2.41 -15.04
CA LYS A 123 12.19 -2.67 -13.60
C LYS A 123 11.04 -2.10 -12.77
N HIS A 124 10.59 -0.88 -13.10
CA HIS A 124 9.46 -0.24 -12.42
C HIS A 124 8.17 -1.01 -12.63
N GLN A 125 7.91 -1.53 -13.83
CA GLN A 125 6.74 -2.39 -14.06
C GLN A 125 6.81 -3.66 -13.20
N ASP A 126 7.95 -4.35 -13.16
CA ASP A 126 8.11 -5.56 -12.35
C ASP A 126 7.90 -5.27 -10.85
N TRP A 127 8.47 -4.19 -10.33
CA TRP A 127 8.31 -3.78 -8.93
C TRP A 127 6.89 -3.36 -8.59
N TYR A 128 6.20 -2.69 -9.51
CA TYR A 128 4.80 -2.33 -9.33
C TYR A 128 3.91 -3.57 -9.30
N LEU A 129 4.13 -4.53 -10.20
CA LEU A 129 3.41 -5.82 -10.20
C LEU A 129 3.66 -6.60 -8.90
N GLU A 130 4.90 -6.65 -8.43
CA GLU A 130 5.27 -7.26 -7.16
C GLU A 130 4.57 -6.57 -5.98
N THR A 131 4.51 -5.23 -5.99
CA THR A 131 3.82 -4.45 -4.96
C THR A 131 2.33 -4.82 -4.89
N LEU A 132 1.63 -4.88 -6.02
CA LEU A 132 0.21 -5.24 -6.06
C LEU A 132 -0.04 -6.67 -5.59
N LYS A 133 0.83 -7.61 -5.97
CA LYS A 133 0.79 -8.99 -5.48
C LYS A 133 0.91 -8.99 -3.95
N LEU A 134 1.94 -8.34 -3.41
CA LEU A 134 2.20 -8.32 -1.97
C LEU A 134 1.12 -7.55 -1.20
N TYR A 135 0.54 -6.50 -1.78
CA TYR A 135 -0.63 -5.82 -1.25
C TYR A 135 -1.76 -6.83 -1.00
N ILE A 136 -2.13 -7.62 -2.01
CA ILE A 136 -3.21 -8.62 -1.89
C ILE A 136 -2.86 -9.66 -0.83
N LEU A 137 -1.60 -10.12 -0.82
CA LEU A 137 -1.12 -11.11 0.13
C LEU A 137 -1.20 -10.61 1.57
N ILE A 138 -0.81 -9.36 1.83
CA ILE A 138 -0.67 -8.79 3.18
C ILE A 138 -2.02 -8.29 3.68
N PHE A 139 -2.70 -7.45 2.91
CA PHE A 139 -3.95 -6.82 3.35
C PHE A 139 -5.16 -7.73 3.20
N LYS A 140 -5.03 -8.86 2.48
CA LYS A 140 -6.14 -9.78 2.16
C LYS A 140 -7.30 -9.05 1.47
N GLU A 141 -6.96 -8.01 0.71
CA GLU A 141 -7.89 -7.14 -0.01
C GLU A 141 -7.35 -6.87 -1.42
N ASN A 142 -8.25 -6.59 -2.37
CA ASN A 142 -7.83 -6.13 -3.69
C ASN A 142 -7.47 -4.64 -3.62
N PRO A 143 -6.33 -4.21 -4.21
CA PRO A 143 -5.99 -2.79 -4.30
C PRO A 143 -7.14 -2.04 -5.00
N PRO A 144 -7.69 -0.95 -4.41
CA PRO A 144 -8.81 -0.27 -5.01
C PRO A 144 -8.39 0.41 -6.33
N PRO A 145 -9.12 0.21 -7.43
CA PRO A 145 -8.70 0.64 -8.77
C PRO A 145 -8.61 2.17 -8.93
N ASP A 146 -9.32 2.93 -8.10
CA ASP A 146 -9.26 4.39 -8.08
C ASP A 146 -7.91 4.93 -7.59
N PHE A 147 -7.18 4.15 -6.78
CA PHE A 147 -5.88 4.51 -6.22
C PHE A 147 -4.74 3.69 -6.83
N TRP A 148 -5.02 2.48 -7.33
CA TRP A 148 -4.02 1.58 -7.90
C TRP A 148 -4.44 1.14 -9.30
N ARG A 149 -3.66 1.51 -10.33
CA ARG A 149 -3.84 0.93 -11.67
C ARG A 149 -3.66 -0.57 -11.56
N ILE A 150 -4.61 -1.37 -12.07
CA ILE A 150 -4.56 -2.84 -12.04
C ILE A 150 -4.18 -3.37 -13.44
N PRO A 151 -2.93 -3.81 -13.67
CA PRO A 151 -2.53 -4.43 -14.93
C PRO A 151 -3.19 -5.82 -15.09
N ALA A 152 -3.33 -6.27 -16.35
CA ALA A 152 -3.92 -7.58 -16.65
C ALA A 152 -3.21 -8.74 -15.94
N ASP A 153 -1.88 -8.65 -15.78
CA ASP A 153 -1.03 -9.62 -15.09
C ASP A 153 -1.38 -9.84 -13.61
N ILE A 154 -2.11 -8.91 -12.99
CA ILE A 154 -2.57 -9.02 -11.59
C ILE A 154 -3.89 -9.80 -11.48
N SER A 155 -4.68 -9.88 -12.56
CA SER A 155 -5.99 -10.55 -12.56
C SER A 155 -5.99 -11.96 -11.95
N PRO A 156 -4.99 -12.84 -12.20
CA PRO A 156 -4.94 -14.18 -11.61
C PRO A 156 -4.76 -14.21 -10.09
N TYR A 157 -4.36 -13.09 -9.48
CA TYR A 157 -4.08 -12.92 -8.05
C TYR A 157 -5.19 -12.18 -7.32
N LEU A 158 -6.09 -11.48 -8.04
CA LEU A 158 -7.20 -10.77 -7.42
C LEU A 158 -8.09 -11.73 -6.63
N LEU A 159 -8.47 -11.29 -5.44
CA LEU A 159 -9.47 -11.96 -4.62
C LEU A 159 -10.84 -11.87 -5.28
N PRO A 160 -11.70 -12.89 -5.11
CA PRO A 160 -13.06 -12.83 -5.64
C PRO A 160 -13.81 -11.64 -5.02
N GLN A 161 -14.30 -10.72 -5.85
CA GLN A 161 -15.18 -9.67 -5.37
C GLN A 161 -16.53 -10.30 -4.95
N PRO A 162 -17.10 -9.93 -3.80
CA PRO A 162 -18.47 -10.34 -3.47
C PRO A 162 -19.40 -9.79 -4.56
N LYS A 163 -20.26 -10.66 -5.10
CA LYS A 163 -21.11 -10.34 -6.26
C LYS A 163 -22.19 -9.29 -5.99
N ASP A 164 -22.31 -8.77 -4.77
CA ASP A 164 -23.36 -7.80 -4.42
C ASP A 164 -22.91 -6.82 -3.33
N LYS A 165 -23.14 -5.52 -3.55
CA LYS A 165 -22.73 -4.42 -2.65
C LYS A 165 -23.65 -4.26 -1.43
N ARG A 166 -24.71 -5.05 -1.29
CA ARG A 166 -25.73 -4.92 -0.23
C ARG A 166 -25.59 -5.84 0.98
N THR A 167 -24.67 -6.81 0.99
CA THR A 167 -24.66 -7.87 2.02
C THR A 167 -23.42 -7.82 2.90
N TYR A 168 -23.13 -6.66 3.50
CA TYR A 168 -22.12 -6.57 4.57
C TYR A 168 -22.65 -7.04 5.94
N HIS A 169 -23.95 -7.29 6.08
CA HIS A 169 -24.56 -7.68 7.36
C HIS A 169 -25.04 -9.14 7.48
N THR A 170 -24.90 -9.96 6.43
CA THR A 170 -25.41 -11.34 6.47
C THR A 170 -24.52 -12.33 5.72
N MET A 171 -23.20 -12.26 5.87
CA MET A 171 -22.28 -13.27 5.33
C MET A 171 -21.43 -13.94 6.41
N LEU A 172 -22.08 -14.33 7.51
CA LEU A 172 -21.72 -15.54 8.25
C LEU A 172 -22.56 -16.70 7.71
N MET A 173 -22.21 -17.24 6.53
CA MET A 173 -22.59 -18.57 5.99
C MET A 173 -22.11 -18.61 4.51
N SER A 174 -20.84 -18.79 4.19
CA SER A 174 -20.18 -20.10 4.03
C SER A 174 -18.66 -19.86 4.05
N LYS A 175 -18.08 -19.89 5.25
CA LYS A 175 -16.65 -19.60 5.46
C LYS A 175 -15.74 -20.50 4.60
N LYS A 176 -16.16 -21.73 4.30
CA LYS A 176 -15.32 -22.77 3.70
C LYS A 176 -14.90 -22.46 2.25
N GLN A 177 -15.80 -22.02 1.38
CA GLN A 177 -15.51 -21.80 -0.05
C GLN A 177 -14.68 -20.53 -0.31
N ILE A 178 -14.92 -19.47 0.47
CA ILE A 178 -14.14 -18.23 0.44
C ILE A 178 -12.72 -18.52 0.95
N LEU A 179 -12.59 -19.26 2.06
CA LEU A 179 -11.29 -19.70 2.55
C LEU A 179 -10.54 -20.52 1.50
N THR A 180 -11.20 -21.48 0.83
CA THR A 180 -10.53 -22.31 -0.20
C THR A 180 -10.00 -21.49 -1.37
N LYS A 181 -10.75 -20.49 -1.86
CA LYS A 181 -10.28 -19.60 -2.93
C LYS A 181 -9.16 -18.66 -2.47
N ILE A 182 -9.26 -18.09 -1.28
CA ILE A 182 -8.17 -17.31 -0.66
C ILE A 182 -6.93 -18.21 -0.53
N THR A 183 -7.08 -19.44 -0.03
CA THR A 183 -5.96 -20.38 0.12
C THR A 183 -5.35 -20.78 -1.23
N SER A 184 -6.17 -20.91 -2.28
CA SER A 184 -5.69 -21.18 -3.65
C SER A 184 -4.91 -20.01 -4.24
N VAL A 185 -5.40 -18.77 -4.08
CA VAL A 185 -4.68 -17.55 -4.47
C VAL A 185 -3.37 -17.46 -3.69
N LEU A 186 -3.41 -17.62 -2.37
CA LEU A 186 -2.24 -17.61 -1.49
C LEU A 186 -1.23 -18.74 -1.81
N ARG A 187 -1.67 -19.90 -2.31
CA ARG A 187 -0.78 -20.96 -2.79
C ARG A 187 0.00 -20.53 -4.05
N LYS A 188 -0.60 -19.74 -4.94
CA LYS A 188 0.11 -19.22 -6.13
C LYS A 188 1.29 -18.32 -5.74
N PHE A 189 1.22 -17.65 -4.59
CA PHE A 189 2.34 -16.88 -4.04
C PHE A 189 3.49 -17.74 -3.49
N ARG A 190 3.24 -19.00 -3.12
CA ARG A 190 4.26 -19.92 -2.58
C ARG A 190 4.94 -20.79 -3.65
N LEU A 191 4.45 -20.77 -4.89
CA LEU A 191 4.91 -21.60 -6.00
C LEU A 191 5.71 -20.82 -7.07
N THR A 192 5.91 -19.52 -6.84
CA THR A 192 6.70 -18.59 -7.67
C THR A 192 7.89 -18.10 -6.88
#